data_AF-A0A7T6XPH7-F1
#
_entry.id   AF-A0A7T6XPH7-F1
#
_cell.length_a   1.000
_cell.length_b   1.000
_cell.length_c   1.000
_cell.angle_alpha   90.00
_cell.angle_beta   90.00
_cell.angle_gamma   90.00
#
_symmetry.space_group_name_H-M   'P 1'
#
loop_
_entity.id
_entity.type
_entity.pdbx_description
1 polymer ?
#
loop_
_entity_poly.entity_id
_entity_poly.type
_entity_poly.pdbx_seq_one_letter_code
_entity_poly.pdbx_strand_id
1 'polypeptide(L)'
;MPPQSIIRALPSEVIAKIKSSTSIVHLNGVILELVKNSLDANAHTVFITVDFKRGGCVVEDDGDGILPVEFEATGGLGKPHRMSLDLQLVMRAG
;
A
#
# COMPACT_ATOMS: atom_id res chain seq x y z
N MET A 1 26.63 10.67 -42.37
CA MET A 1 26.28 10.35 -40.97
C MET A 1 24.83 10.72 -40.75
N PRO A 2 23.98 9.85 -40.18
CA PRO A 2 22.65 10.26 -39.75
C PRO A 2 22.79 11.28 -38.60
N PRO A 3 21.87 12.25 -38.47
CA PRO A 3 21.95 13.26 -37.42
C PRO A 3 21.80 12.59 -36.05
N GLN A 4 22.75 12.87 -35.17
CA GLN A 4 22.79 12.37 -33.81
C GLN A 4 21.68 13.07 -33.00
N SER A 5 20.74 12.30 -32.46
CA SER A 5 19.66 12.85 -31.64
C SER A 5 20.24 13.42 -30.35
N ILE A 6 20.31 14.74 -30.27
CA ILE A 6 20.69 15.46 -29.05
C ILE A 6 19.58 15.25 -28.02
N ILE A 7 19.93 14.69 -26.86
CA ILE A 7 19.02 14.57 -25.72
C ILE A 7 18.62 15.98 -25.28
N ARG A 8 17.32 16.27 -25.22
CA ARG A 8 16.78 17.56 -24.77
C ARG A 8 15.94 17.36 -23.52
N ALA A 9 15.90 18.40 -22.68
CA ALA A 9 15.00 18.44 -21.53
C ALA A 9 13.54 18.30 -21.98
N LEU A 10 12.75 17.57 -21.19
CA LEU A 10 11.32 17.44 -21.42
C LEU A 10 10.62 18.77 -21.14
N PRO A 11 9.56 19.12 -21.87
CA PRO A 11 8.71 20.28 -21.56
C PRO A 11 8.16 20.19 -20.12
N SER A 12 7.99 21.35 -19.48
CA SER A 12 7.50 21.46 -18.10
C SER A 12 6.15 20.78 -17.89
N GLU A 13 5.25 20.82 -18.88
CA GLU A 13 3.97 20.09 -18.86
C GLU A 13 4.16 18.57 -18.81
N VAL A 14 5.12 18.04 -19.57
CA VAL A 14 5.45 16.61 -19.57
C VAL A 14 6.07 16.22 -18.23
N ILE A 15 6.93 17.06 -17.66
CA ILE A 15 7.49 16.86 -16.31
C ILE A 15 6.38 16.86 -15.27
N ALA A 16 5.44 17.80 -15.34
CA ALA A 16 4.31 17.89 -14.42
C ALA A 16 3.40 16.66 -14.53
N LYS A 17 3.15 16.17 -15.75
CA LYS A 17 2.35 14.97 -16.02
C LYS A 17 3.03 13.68 -15.56
N ILE A 18 4.34 13.59 -15.75
CA ILE A 18 5.16 12.49 -15.20
C ILE A 18 5.07 12.55 -13.66
N LYS A 19 5.35 13.71 -13.05
CA LYS A 19 5.29 13.88 -11.59
C LYS A 19 3.90 13.61 -10.99
N SER A 20 2.83 14.02 -11.67
CA SER A 20 1.45 13.78 -11.23
C SER A 20 1.02 12.32 -11.42
N SER A 21 1.61 11.62 -12.40
CA SER A 21 1.42 10.18 -12.61
C SER A 21 2.31 9.33 -11.69
N THR A 22 3.29 9.94 -11.02
CA THR A 22 4.22 9.27 -10.10
C THR A 22 3.87 9.54 -8.65
N SER A 23 2.64 9.25 -8.23
CA SER A 23 2.48 8.53 -6.97
C SER A 23 2.72 7.06 -7.28
N ILE A 24 3.96 6.68 -7.62
CA ILE A 24 4.32 5.27 -7.78
C ILE A 24 4.36 4.67 -6.37
N VAL A 25 3.18 4.37 -5.83
CA VAL A 25 3.08 3.24 -4.91
C VAL A 25 3.22 2.04 -5.84
N HIS A 26 4.41 1.46 -5.90
CA HIS A 26 4.58 0.23 -6.66
C HIS A 26 3.54 -0.76 -6.15
N LEU A 27 2.67 -1.28 -7.04
CA LEU A 27 1.60 -2.20 -6.65
C LEU A 27 2.14 -3.37 -5.82
N ASN A 28 3.36 -3.81 -6.13
CA ASN A 28 4.11 -4.79 -5.35
C ASN A 28 4.36 -4.36 -3.90
N GLY A 29 4.66 -3.08 -3.67
CA GLY A 29 4.80 -2.52 -2.33
C GLY A 29 3.48 -2.49 -1.56
N VAL A 30 2.36 -2.15 -2.23
CA VAL A 30 1.02 -2.25 -1.63
C VAL A 30 0.71 -3.69 -1.23
N ILE A 31 0.93 -4.64 -2.15
CA ILE A 31 0.73 -6.06 -1.90
C ILE A 31 1.58 -6.52 -0.71
N LEU A 32 2.85 -6.11 -0.65
CA LEU A 32 3.74 -6.50 0.45
C LEU A 32 3.22 -6.03 1.81
N GLU A 33 2.77 -4.77 1.92
CA GLU A 33 2.25 -4.25 3.19
C GLU A 33 0.91 -4.91 3.57
N LEU A 34 0.03 -5.21 2.59
CA LEU A 34 -1.21 -5.93 2.86
C LEU A 34 -0.93 -7.38 3.33
N VAL A 35 0.02 -8.08 2.71
CA VAL A 35 0.41 -9.43 3.12
C VAL A 35 1.02 -9.43 4.53
N LYS A 36 1.81 -8.40 4.88
CA LYS A 36 2.30 -8.24 6.26
C LYS A 36 1.15 -8.11 7.25
N ASN A 37 0.14 -7.29 6.95
CA ASN A 37 -1.03 -7.15 7.81
C ASN A 37 -1.75 -8.49 8.00
N SER A 38 -1.91 -9.29 6.93
CA SER A 38 -2.51 -10.62 7.03
C SER A 38 -1.69 -11.55 7.93
N LEU A 39 -0.35 -11.53 7.82
CA LEU A 39 0.54 -12.31 8.68
C LEU A 39 0.51 -11.85 10.14
N ASP A 40 0.48 -10.54 10.39
CA ASP A 40 0.34 -9.96 11.72
C ASP A 40 -1.01 -10.35 12.38
N ALA A 41 -2.04 -10.60 11.57
CA ALA A 41 -3.34 -11.12 11.99
C ALA A 41 -3.38 -12.66 12.09
N ASN A 42 -2.24 -13.34 12.15
CA ASN A 42 -2.13 -14.80 12.28
C ASN A 42 -2.77 -15.60 11.12
N ALA A 43 -2.90 -15.03 9.92
CA ALA A 43 -3.42 -15.76 8.77
C ALA A 43 -2.53 -16.97 8.40
N HIS A 44 -3.17 -18.09 8.12
CA HIS A 44 -2.52 -19.30 7.60
C HIS A 44 -2.57 -19.38 6.07
N THR A 45 -3.58 -18.73 5.47
CA THR A 45 -3.83 -18.70 4.04
C THR A 45 -4.03 -17.26 3.60
N VAL A 46 -3.31 -16.85 2.56
CA VAL A 46 -3.47 -15.52 1.95
C VAL A 46 -3.63 -15.68 0.43
N PHE A 47 -4.76 -15.22 -0.11
CA PHE A 47 -5.05 -15.17 -1.53
C PHE A 47 -4.82 -13.77 -2.08
N ILE A 48 -4.03 -13.68 -3.16
CA ILE A 48 -3.68 -12.40 -3.77
C ILE A 48 -4.12 -12.43 -5.23
N THR A 49 -5.06 -11.56 -5.58
CA THR A 49 -5.47 -11.31 -6.98
C THR A 49 -4.90 -9.97 -7.42
N VAL A 50 -4.16 -9.94 -8.53
CA VAL A 50 -3.51 -8.73 -9.04
C VAL A 50 -4.00 -8.40 -10.45
N ASP A 51 -4.47 -7.17 -10.63
CA ASP A 51 -4.76 -6.59 -11.94
C ASP A 51 -3.75 -5.48 -12.25
N PHE A 52 -2.64 -5.86 -12.89
CA PHE A 52 -1.61 -4.91 -13.33
C PHE A 52 -2.10 -3.93 -14.39
N LYS A 53 -3.15 -4.28 -15.16
CA LYS A 53 -3.70 -3.38 -16.18
C LYS A 53 -4.47 -2.23 -15.54
N ARG A 54 -5.21 -2.52 -14.45
CA ARG A 54 -5.94 -1.52 -13.66
C ARG A 54 -5.13 -0.92 -12.52
N GLY A 55 -3.96 -1.48 -12.22
CA GLY A 55 -3.10 -1.03 -11.13
C GLY A 55 -3.67 -1.36 -9.74
N GLY A 56 -4.41 -2.45 -9.60
CA GLY A 56 -5.10 -2.82 -8.37
C GLY A 56 -4.78 -4.25 -7.92
N CYS A 57 -5.03 -4.52 -6.64
CA CYS A 57 -4.94 -5.85 -6.06
C CYS A 57 -6.05 -6.07 -5.04
N VAL A 58 -6.40 -7.33 -4.83
CA VAL A 58 -7.25 -7.80 -3.74
C VAL A 58 -6.43 -8.81 -2.94
N VAL A 59 -6.41 -8.65 -1.62
CA VAL A 59 -5.78 -9.58 -0.67
C VAL A 59 -6.88 -10.06 0.26
N GLU A 60 -7.07 -11.37 0.32
CA GLU A 60 -8.02 -12.05 1.19
C GLU A 60 -7.24 -13.02 2.09
N ASP A 61 -7.55 -13.03 3.38
CA ASP A 61 -6.88 -13.88 4.35
C ASP A 61 -7.86 -14.51 5.36
N ASP A 62 -7.40 -15.54 6.05
CA ASP A 62 -8.13 -16.26 7.10
C ASP A 62 -7.64 -15.88 8.51
N GLY A 63 -7.07 -14.69 8.69
CA GLY A 63 -6.58 -14.20 9.96
C GLY A 63 -7.69 -13.80 10.94
N ASP A 64 -7.27 -13.31 12.12
CA ASP A 64 -8.14 -12.89 13.22
C ASP A 64 -9.09 -11.72 12.85
N GLY A 65 -8.80 -11.04 11.73
CA GLY A 65 -9.58 -9.94 11.20
C GLY A 65 -9.37 -8.63 11.95
N ILE A 66 -10.26 -7.68 11.70
CA ILE A 66 -10.24 -6.35 12.32
C ILE A 66 -11.44 -6.23 13.25
N LEU A 67 -11.22 -5.82 14.50
CA LEU A 67 -12.30 -5.63 15.45
C LEU A 67 -13.33 -4.59 14.94
N PRO A 68 -14.65 -4.82 15.08
CA PRO A 68 -15.66 -3.89 14.59
C PRO A 68 -15.50 -2.43 15.07
N VAL A 69 -15.00 -2.24 16.30
CA VAL A 69 -14.74 -0.92 16.89
C VAL A 69 -13.71 -0.11 16.10
N GLU A 70 -12.79 -0.76 15.39
CA GLU A 70 -11.78 -0.08 14.58
C GLU A 70 -12.38 0.60 13.34
N PHE A 71 -13.58 0.18 12.91
CA PHE A 71 -14.34 0.78 11.80
C PHE A 71 -15.21 1.97 12.23
N GLU A 72 -15.38 2.20 13.53
CA GLU A 72 -16.17 3.32 14.02
C GLU A 72 -15.47 4.66 13.74
N ALA A 73 -16.21 5.78 13.78
CA ALA A 73 -15.64 7.10 13.58
C ALA A 73 -14.49 7.43 14.57
N THR A 74 -14.56 6.87 15.78
CA THR A 74 -13.54 6.95 16.85
C THR A 74 -12.46 5.87 16.73
N GLY A 75 -12.72 4.83 15.93
CA GLY A 75 -11.82 3.71 15.61
C GLY A 75 -10.55 4.15 14.88
N GLY A 76 -9.65 3.20 14.67
CA GLY A 76 -8.30 3.49 14.21
C GLY A 76 -7.99 3.21 12.76
N LEU A 77 -8.85 2.46 12.08
CA LEU A 77 -8.56 1.96 10.75
C LEU A 77 -8.37 3.11 9.75
N GLY A 78 -7.28 3.06 8.99
CA GLY A 78 -6.95 4.07 7.97
C GLY A 78 -6.49 5.43 8.50
N LYS A 79 -6.34 5.61 9.82
CA LYS A 79 -5.81 6.84 10.40
C LYS A 79 -4.28 6.82 10.47
N PRO A 80 -3.59 7.93 10.17
CA PRO A 80 -2.13 7.99 10.24
C PRO A 80 -1.63 7.84 11.69
N HIS A 81 -0.48 7.18 11.86
CA HIS A 81 0.19 6.92 13.15
C HIS A 81 -0.57 6.04 14.15
N ARG A 82 -1.53 5.23 13.70
CA ARG A 82 -2.19 4.24 14.53
C ARG A 82 -1.89 2.83 14.04
N MET A 83 -1.38 2.02 14.97
CA MET A 83 -1.17 0.57 14.83
C MET A 83 -2.29 -0.12 15.63
N SER A 84 -2.62 -1.38 15.33
CA SER A 84 -3.64 -2.14 16.08
C SER A 84 -3.46 -1.97 17.59
N LEU A 85 -4.58 -1.86 18.32
CA LEU A 85 -4.61 -1.66 19.77
C LEU A 85 -3.82 -2.75 20.52
N ASP A 86 -3.76 -3.96 19.96
CA ASP A 86 -3.03 -5.11 20.53
C ASP A 86 -1.51 -4.84 20.62
N LEU A 87 -0.93 -4.14 19.65
CA LEU A 87 0.49 -3.82 19.66
C LEU A 87 0.82 -2.71 20.70
N GLN A 88 -0.15 -1.84 20.98
CA GLN A 88 0.03 -0.75 21.93
C GLN A 88 0.02 -1.23 23.39
N LEU A 89 -0.63 -2.36 23.68
CA LEU A 89 -0.57 -3.02 24.98
C LEU A 89 0.80 -3.71 25.17
N VAL A 90 1.32 -4.38 24.13
CA VAL A 90 2.64 -5.05 24.16
C VAL A 90 3.77 -4.04 24.34
N MET A 91 3.73 -2.87 23.67
CA MET A 91 4.76 -1.83 23.84
C MET A 91 4.67 -1.03 25.14
N ARG A 92 3.57 -1.14 25.92
CA ARG A 92 3.44 -0.50 27.23
C ARG A 92 3.86 -1.38 28.41
N ALA A 93 4.05 -2.67 28.16
CA ALA A 93 4.41 -3.65 29.18
C ALA A 93 5.92 -4.01 29.18
N GLY A 94 6.73 -3.31 28.38
CA GLY A 94 8.19 -3.43 28.33
C GLY A 94 8.91 -2.32 29.07
#